data_AF-A0ABD2RZH9-F1
#
_entry.id   AF-A0ABD2RZH9-F1
#
_cell.length_a   1.000
_cell.length_b   1.000
_cell.length_c   1.000
_cell.angle_alpha   90.00
_cell.angle_beta   90.00
_cell.angle_gamma   90.00
#
_symmetry.space_group_name_H-M   'P 1'
#
loop_
_entity.id
_entity.type
_entity.pdbx_description
1 polymer ?
#
loop_
_entity_poly.entity_id
_entity_poly.type
_entity_poly.pdbx_seq_one_letter_code
_entity_poly.pdbx_strand_id
1 'polypeptide(L)'
;MECAGRGSRTPCSGPATRRCRRCQAVAYCSISHQVSHGNVHKKECQRLEQQMKHAHVVSDFPFRFSEEATMQVCDKRETRCSFLIKQGVHRIGMWMFECSCGASTGRFDCSRAIHSVTEVT
;
A
#
# COMPACT_ATOMS: atom_id res chain seq x y z
N MET A 1 -11.98 10.76 5.85
CA MET A 1 -11.31 11.25 4.63
C MET A 1 -11.56 12.72 4.49
N GLU A 2 -10.55 13.47 4.05
CA GLU A 2 -10.68 14.90 3.79
C GLU A 2 -11.23 15.18 2.38
N CYS A 3 -11.76 16.38 2.17
CA CYS A 3 -12.20 16.81 0.85
C CYS A 3 -11.00 17.07 -0.05
N ALA A 4 -10.86 16.34 -1.16
CA ALA A 4 -9.80 16.54 -2.13
C ALA A 4 -9.92 17.89 -2.87
N GLY A 5 -11.10 18.51 -2.87
CA GLY A 5 -11.31 19.87 -3.37
C GLY A 5 -10.98 20.96 -2.35
N ARG A 6 -10.47 20.64 -1.15
CA ARG A 6 -10.07 21.64 -0.15
C ARG A 6 -9.06 22.62 -0.76
N GLY A 7 -9.22 23.91 -0.47
CA GLY A 7 -8.40 24.97 -1.09
C GLY A 7 -8.90 25.41 -2.48
N SER A 8 -10.02 24.83 -2.97
CA SER A 8 -10.76 25.42 -4.10
C SER A 8 -11.35 26.79 -3.73
N ARG A 9 -11.88 27.50 -4.73
CA ARG A 9 -12.44 28.86 -4.59
C ARG A 9 -13.54 29.00 -3.53
N THR A 10 -14.21 27.91 -3.15
CA THR A 10 -15.27 27.92 -2.13
C THR A 10 -14.90 27.07 -0.92
N PRO A 11 -15.33 27.44 0.29
CA PRO A 11 -15.11 26.65 1.50
C PRO A 11 -15.74 25.25 1.41
N CYS A 12 -15.23 24.32 2.23
CA CYS A 12 -15.87 23.01 2.39
C CYS A 12 -17.20 23.16 3.13
N SER A 13 -18.22 22.45 2.67
CA SER A 13 -19.58 22.47 3.25
C SER A 13 -19.81 21.40 4.32
N GLY A 14 -18.81 20.56 4.62
CA GLY A 14 -18.93 19.47 5.58
C GLY A 14 -17.98 18.30 5.30
N PRO A 15 -18.22 17.13 5.90
CA PRO A 15 -17.41 15.93 5.69
C PRO A 15 -17.39 15.47 4.23
N ALA A 16 -16.27 14.91 3.79
CA ALA A 16 -16.12 14.37 2.45
C ALA A 16 -16.70 12.95 2.35
N THR A 17 -18.00 12.86 2.07
CA THR A 17 -18.72 11.58 1.96
C THR A 17 -18.82 11.07 0.51
N ARG A 18 -18.56 11.93 -0.48
CA ARG A 18 -18.76 11.60 -1.90
C ARG A 18 -17.44 11.20 -2.57
N ARG A 19 -17.21 9.90 -2.75
CA ARG A 19 -16.02 9.41 -3.47
C ARG A 19 -16.10 9.67 -4.98
N CYS A 20 -14.95 9.81 -5.62
CA CYS A 20 -14.87 9.77 -7.08
C CYS A 20 -15.40 8.42 -7.57
N ARG A 21 -16.39 8.42 -8.46
CA ARG A 21 -17.06 7.18 -8.93
C ARG A 21 -16.11 6.20 -9.62
N ARG A 22 -15.07 6.73 -10.26
CA ARG A 22 -14.10 5.94 -11.01
C ARG A 22 -13.02 5.35 -10.11
N CYS A 23 -12.16 6.20 -9.54
CA CYS A 23 -11.03 5.69 -8.77
C CYS A 23 -11.37 5.30 -7.34
N GLN A 24 -12.47 5.80 -6.76
CA GLN A 24 -12.86 5.61 -5.35
C GLN A 24 -11.83 6.07 -4.29
N ALA A 25 -10.61 6.50 -4.67
CA ALA A 25 -9.53 6.85 -3.76
C ALA A 25 -9.71 8.21 -3.06
N VAL A 26 -10.30 9.20 -3.74
CA VAL A 26 -10.52 10.55 -3.21
C VAL A 26 -11.99 10.82 -2.93
N ALA A 27 -12.27 11.70 -1.97
CA ALA A 27 -13.62 12.10 -1.59
C ALA A 27 -13.84 13.62 -1.62
N TYR A 28 -15.08 14.03 -1.76
CA TYR A 28 -15.51 15.42 -1.85
C TYR A 28 -16.68 15.68 -0.89
N CYS A 29 -16.76 16.90 -0.35
CA CYS A 29 -17.92 17.32 0.44
C CYS A 29 -19.12 17.73 -0.44
N SER A 30 -18.91 17.98 -1.73
CA SER A 30 -19.95 18.45 -2.66
C SER A 30 -19.66 18.05 -4.12
N ILE A 31 -20.64 18.24 -5.01
CA ILE A 31 -20.45 18.14 -6.47
C ILE A 31 -19.53 19.27 -6.97
N SER A 32 -19.70 20.48 -6.44
CA SER A 32 -18.93 21.65 -6.88
C SER A 32 -17.44 21.46 -6.69
N HIS A 33 -17.01 20.92 -5.54
CA HIS A 33 -15.60 20.59 -5.28
C HIS A 33 -15.08 19.45 -6.15
N GLN A 34 -15.93 18.48 -6.50
CA GLN A 34 -15.55 17.41 -7.41
C GLN A 34 -15.30 17.94 -8.83
N VAL A 35 -16.17 18.83 -9.32
CA VAL A 35 -16.04 19.44 -10.64
C VAL A 35 -14.85 20.40 -10.68
N SER A 36 -14.69 21.27 -9.68
CA SER A 36 -13.57 22.23 -9.63
C SER A 36 -12.20 21.54 -9.57
N HIS A 37 -12.10 20.45 -8.81
CA HIS A 37 -10.87 19.66 -8.70
C HIS A 37 -10.68 18.69 -9.89
N GLY A 38 -11.67 18.55 -10.78
CA GLY A 38 -11.70 17.53 -11.83
C GLY A 38 -10.51 17.57 -12.78
N ASN A 39 -10.09 18.76 -13.21
CA ASN A 39 -8.96 18.92 -14.15
C ASN A 39 -7.63 18.45 -13.55
N VAL A 40 -7.40 18.72 -12.25
CA VAL A 40 -6.21 18.26 -11.52
C VAL A 40 -6.30 16.77 -11.29
N HIS A 41 -7.46 16.29 -10.83
CA HIS A 41 -7.68 14.89 -10.51
C HIS A 41 -7.56 13.96 -11.72
N LYS A 42 -8.02 14.38 -12.90
CA LYS A 42 -8.08 13.52 -14.10
C LYS A 42 -6.72 12.93 -14.46
N LYS A 43 -5.63 13.66 -14.22
CA LYS A 43 -4.25 13.21 -14.46
C LYS A 43 -3.89 11.97 -13.62
N GLU A 44 -4.35 11.93 -12.38
CA GLU A 44 -4.05 10.85 -11.42
C GLU A 44 -5.16 9.80 -11.31
N CYS A 45 -6.36 10.09 -11.83
CA CYS A 45 -7.55 9.29 -11.61
C CYS A 45 -7.38 7.84 -12.09
N GLN A 46 -6.79 7.64 -13.28
CA GLN A 46 -6.56 6.30 -13.83
C GLN A 46 -5.55 5.50 -13.00
N ARG A 47 -4.45 6.12 -12.57
CA ARG A 47 -3.44 5.49 -11.72
C ARG A 47 -4.05 5.06 -10.38
N LEU A 48 -4.85 5.94 -9.76
CA LEU A 48 -5.55 5.64 -8.51
C LEU A 48 -6.62 4.55 -8.69
N GLU A 49 -7.32 4.52 -9.83
CA GLU A 49 -8.27 3.44 -10.15
C GLU A 49 -7.58 2.09 -10.21
N GLN A 50 -6.42 2.00 -10.88
CA GLN A 50 -5.62 0.77 -10.92
C GLN A 50 -5.17 0.35 -9.51
N GLN A 51 -4.70 1.27 -8.68
CA GLN A 51 -4.31 0.97 -7.30
C GLN A 51 -5.50 0.45 -6.48
N MET A 52 -6.67 1.09 -6.62
CA MET A 52 -7.86 0.71 -5.86
C MET A 52 -8.43 -0.67 -6.25
N LYS A 53 -8.17 -1.16 -7.47
CA LYS A 53 -8.50 -2.56 -7.85
C LYS A 53 -7.77 -3.57 -6.96
N HIS A 54 -6.56 -3.25 -6.51
CA HIS A 54 -5.74 -4.13 -5.67
C HIS A 54 -5.77 -3.74 -4.18
N ALA A 55 -6.61 -2.77 -3.78
CA ALA A 55 -6.66 -2.33 -2.38
C ALA A 55 -7.03 -3.46 -1.41
N HIS A 56 -7.86 -4.42 -1.84
CA HIS A 56 -8.21 -5.59 -1.04
C HIS A 56 -6.99 -6.48 -0.76
N VAL A 57 -6.08 -6.64 -1.73
CA VAL A 57 -4.84 -7.40 -1.57
C VAL A 57 -3.90 -6.73 -0.55
N VAL A 58 -3.89 -5.40 -0.50
CA VAL A 58 -3.09 -4.64 0.48
C VAL A 58 -3.71 -4.68 1.87
N SER A 59 -5.04 -4.81 1.99
CA SER A 59 -5.70 -5.03 3.28
C SER A 59 -5.57 -6.45 3.81
N ASP A 60 -5.27 -7.43 2.96
CA ASP A 60 -4.96 -8.82 3.33
C ASP A 60 -3.52 -8.96 3.84
N PHE A 61 -3.14 -8.05 4.74
CA PHE A 61 -1.87 -8.19 5.43
C PHE A 61 -1.94 -9.46 6.30
N PRO A 62 -0.92 -10.35 6.24
CA PRO A 62 -0.96 -11.66 6.88
C PRO A 62 -1.15 -11.59 8.40
N PHE A 63 -0.93 -10.41 8.98
CA PHE A 63 -1.27 -10.05 10.34
C PHE A 63 -1.95 -8.69 10.32
N ARG A 64 -2.70 -8.32 11.36
CA ARG A 64 -3.12 -6.92 11.53
C ARG A 64 -1.94 -6.17 12.18
N PHE A 65 -1.70 -4.92 11.81
CA PHE A 65 -0.74 -4.06 12.51
C PHE A 65 -1.35 -3.65 13.86
N SER A 66 -1.59 -4.64 14.73
CA SER A 66 -2.07 -4.47 16.08
C SER A 66 -0.93 -4.71 17.06
N GLU A 67 -1.20 -4.32 18.30
CA GLU A 67 -0.33 -4.33 19.47
C GLU A 67 0.54 -5.59 19.60
N GLU A 68 0.13 -6.74 19.06
CA GLU A 68 0.90 -7.99 19.12
C GLU A 68 2.25 -7.91 18.40
N ALA A 69 2.33 -7.29 17.22
CA ALA A 69 3.59 -7.22 16.46
C ALA A 69 4.62 -6.31 17.14
N THR A 70 4.14 -5.25 17.79
CA THR A 70 4.99 -4.27 18.48
C THR A 70 5.27 -4.71 19.92
N MET A 71 4.29 -5.19 20.68
CA MET A 71 4.50 -5.61 22.08
C MET A 71 5.20 -6.95 22.20
N GLN A 72 4.86 -7.97 21.41
CA GLN A 72 5.46 -9.31 21.61
C GLN A 72 6.94 -9.37 21.18
N VAL A 73 7.35 -8.52 20.22
CA VAL A 73 8.75 -8.39 19.79
C VAL A 73 9.51 -7.38 20.66
N CYS A 74 8.91 -6.24 21.06
CA CYS A 74 9.58 -5.26 21.93
C CYS A 74 9.74 -5.75 23.38
N ASP A 75 8.76 -6.50 23.91
CA ASP A 75 8.85 -7.11 25.25
C ASP A 75 9.63 -8.44 25.25
N LYS A 76 10.30 -8.78 24.14
CA LYS A 76 11.12 -10.00 23.94
C LYS A 76 10.37 -11.32 24.23
N ARG A 77 9.05 -11.31 24.21
CA ARG A 77 8.24 -12.50 24.50
C ARG A 77 8.31 -13.53 23.36
N GLU A 78 8.63 -13.09 22.14
CA GLU A 78 8.92 -13.97 21.02
C GLU A 78 9.99 -13.40 20.07
N THR A 79 10.63 -14.28 19.30
CA THR A 79 11.58 -13.89 18.25
C THR A 79 10.85 -13.47 16.98
N ARG A 80 11.48 -12.64 16.14
CA ARG A 80 10.96 -12.30 14.80
C ARG A 80 10.67 -13.55 13.96
N CYS A 81 11.54 -14.57 14.04
CA CYS A 81 11.33 -15.83 13.32
C CYS A 81 10.07 -16.57 13.80
N SER A 82 9.89 -16.72 15.12
CA SER A 82 8.70 -17.41 15.67
C SER A 82 7.40 -16.68 15.34
N PHE A 83 7.42 -15.34 15.35
CA PHE A 83 6.27 -14.53 14.93
C PHE A 83 5.91 -14.79 13.45
N LEU A 84 6.88 -14.66 12.54
CA LEU A 84 6.63 -14.83 11.10
C LEU A 84 6.21 -16.27 10.74
N ILE A 85 6.68 -17.28 11.49
CA ILE A 85 6.24 -18.68 11.31
C ILE A 85 4.76 -18.82 11.68
N LYS A 86 4.33 -18.27 12.82
CA LYS A 86 2.92 -18.29 13.24
C LYS A 86 2.01 -17.62 12.20
N GLN A 87 2.49 -16.54 11.59
CA GLN A 87 1.78 -15.83 10.52
C GLN A 87 1.90 -16.52 9.14
N GLY A 88 2.63 -17.64 9.04
CA GLY A 88 2.79 -18.41 7.80
C GLY A 88 3.60 -17.69 6.71
N VAL A 89 4.36 -16.64 7.06
CA VAL A 89 5.06 -15.79 6.08
C VAL A 89 6.58 -15.77 6.25
N HIS A 90 7.13 -16.57 7.16
CA HIS A 90 8.58 -16.69 7.32
C HIS A 90 9.26 -17.11 6.01
N ARG A 91 10.26 -16.33 5.58
CA ARG A 91 11.02 -16.51 4.32
C ARG A 91 10.22 -16.34 3.02
N ILE A 92 9.04 -15.71 3.06
CA ILE A 92 8.23 -15.46 1.86
C ILE A 92 8.40 -14.01 1.41
N GLY A 93 8.74 -13.79 0.13
CA GLY A 93 8.79 -12.45 -0.48
C GLY A 93 9.62 -11.44 0.33
N MET A 94 9.03 -10.28 0.63
CA MET A 94 9.69 -9.22 1.40
C MET A 94 10.00 -9.62 2.85
N TRP A 95 9.27 -10.59 3.42
CA TRP A 95 9.43 -11.05 4.81
C TRP A 95 10.73 -11.80 5.07
N MET A 96 11.41 -12.27 4.02
CA MET A 96 12.69 -12.95 4.12
C MET A 96 13.79 -12.06 4.73
N PHE A 97 13.71 -10.75 4.50
CA PHE A 97 14.71 -9.78 4.97
C PHE A 97 14.52 -9.34 6.42
N GLU A 98 13.44 -9.76 7.07
CA GLU A 98 13.11 -9.36 8.44
C GLU A 98 13.84 -10.16 9.52
N CYS A 99 14.65 -11.17 9.15
CA CYS A 99 15.45 -11.95 10.07
C CYS A 99 16.70 -12.52 9.40
N SER A 100 17.69 -12.93 10.20
CA SER A 100 18.96 -13.49 9.71
C SER A 100 18.80 -14.79 8.90
N CYS A 101 17.64 -15.45 8.97
CA CYS A 101 17.32 -16.62 8.15
C CYS A 101 17.33 -16.32 6.64
N GLY A 102 17.09 -15.06 6.23
CA GLY A 102 17.22 -14.63 4.84
C GLY A 102 18.68 -14.55 4.36
N ALA A 103 19.62 -14.24 5.27
CA ALA A 103 21.05 -14.19 4.91
C ALA A 103 21.61 -15.59 4.57
N SER A 104 21.06 -16.66 5.17
CA SER A 104 21.45 -18.04 4.86
C SER A 104 20.95 -18.55 3.51
N THR A 105 20.00 -17.86 2.86
CA THR A 105 19.46 -18.21 1.52
C THR A 105 20.05 -17.35 0.41
N GLY A 106 20.68 -16.21 0.74
CA GLY A 106 21.31 -15.28 -0.20
C GLY A 106 22.56 -15.77 -0.93
N ARG A 107 22.97 -17.05 -0.78
CA ARG A 107 24.06 -17.63 -1.59
C ARG A 107 23.58 -18.20 -2.93
N PHE A 108 22.28 -18.35 -3.17
CA PHE A 108 21.80 -19.16 -4.31
C PHE A 108 21.00 -18.48 -5.43
N ASP A 109 20.53 -17.22 -5.34
CA ASP A 109 19.70 -16.67 -6.44
C ASP A 109 19.84 -15.16 -6.67
N CYS A 110 21.08 -14.68 -6.91
CA CYS A 110 21.34 -13.35 -7.50
C CYS A 110 21.90 -13.44 -8.93
N SER A 111 21.57 -14.51 -9.67
CA SER A 111 22.08 -14.71 -11.04
C SER A 111 21.00 -14.61 -12.13
N ARG A 112 19.71 -14.55 -11.79
CA ARG A 112 18.61 -14.62 -12.79
C ARG A 112 17.87 -13.32 -13.07
N ALA A 113 18.35 -12.17 -12.59
CA ALA A 113 17.68 -10.88 -12.78
C ALA A 113 18.43 -9.87 -13.66
N ILE A 114 19.49 -10.27 -14.37
CA ILE A 114 20.16 -9.39 -15.34
C ILE A 114 20.52 -10.20 -16.56
N HIS A 115 19.57 -10.53 -17.45
CA HIS A 115 19.84 -10.77 -18.87
C HIS A 115 18.51 -10.75 -19.64
N SER A 116 18.18 -9.59 -20.22
CA SER A 116 17.64 -9.42 -21.59
C SER A 116 16.86 -8.11 -21.74
N VAL A 117 17.57 -6.98 -21.66
CA VAL A 117 17.33 -5.88 -22.60
C VAL A 117 18.69 -5.40 -23.09
N THR A 118 19.21 -6.07 -24.11
CA THR A 118 20.21 -5.51 -25.02
C THR A 118 19.77 -5.81 -26.45
N GLU A 119 19.70 -4.73 -27.21
CA GLU A 119 19.34 -4.52 -28.61
C GLU A 119 19.77 -5.61 -29.60
N VAL A 120 18.88 -5.89 -30.58
CA VAL A 120 19.13 -6.23 -32.00
C VAL A 120 17.79 -5.92 -32.70
N THR A 121 17.59 -5.08 -33.72
CA THR A 121 18.37 -4.28 -34.69
C THR A 121 17.45 -3.16 -35.17
#